data_AF-A0A418M2J0-F1
#
_entry.id   AF-A0A418M2J0-F1
#
_cell.length_a   1.000
_cell.length_b   1.000
_cell.length_c   1.000
_cell.angle_alpha   90.00
_cell.angle_beta   90.00
_cell.angle_gamma   90.00
#
_symmetry.space_group_name_H-M   'P 1'
#
loop_
_entity.id
_entity.type
_entity.pdbx_description
1 polymer ?
#
loop_
_entity_poly.entity_id
_entity_poly.type
_entity_poly.pdbx_seq_one_letter_code
_entity_poly.pdbx_strand_id
1 'polypeptide(L)'
;MQLVKIVPVFALLLIALCACEEQPISIQEPKAKGAREATPLALDDEKDLTNGPGGQPYPTITKQTFIPEDSKHAFLKTLTWRIEWPIYPASTDPNKIPTVYTLSNGALTSFDFLNSRPASTTYKTNFNLYHNAKIEMSKTLWTELTHTVGSGDQMEAVWFNQVQLKNPVNLLMEAATERPILFESYWESDSDELPVYQQGDLFFFKLWNQHRYGAIRIVSMTPRIIEVYLAVPNK
;
A
#
# COMPACT_ATOMS: atom_id res chain seq x y z
N MET A 1 -68.72 -8.87 -2.20
CA MET A 1 -67.67 -8.15 -2.94
C MET A 1 -66.81 -7.40 -1.93
N GLN A 2 -65.59 -7.90 -1.73
CA GLN A 2 -64.58 -7.31 -0.86
C GLN A 2 -63.92 -6.12 -1.55
N LEU A 3 -63.67 -5.06 -0.80
CA LEU A 3 -62.77 -3.98 -1.19
C LEU A 3 -61.94 -3.62 0.04
N VAL A 4 -60.86 -4.38 0.23
CA VAL A 4 -59.84 -4.11 1.25
C VAL A 4 -58.94 -3.01 0.70
N LYS A 5 -59.00 -1.83 1.30
CA LYS A 5 -58.06 -0.74 1.04
C LYS A 5 -56.75 -1.04 1.77
N ILE A 6 -55.68 -1.19 1.01
CA ILE A 6 -54.31 -1.27 1.51
C ILE A 6 -53.85 0.16 1.84
N VAL A 7 -53.44 0.39 3.08
CA VAL A 7 -52.71 1.59 3.49
C VAL A 7 -51.37 1.12 4.06
N PRO A 8 -50.22 1.62 3.57
CA PRO A 8 -48.91 1.28 4.12
C PRO A 8 -48.66 2.16 5.35
N VAL A 9 -48.60 1.56 6.53
CA VAL A 9 -48.10 2.24 7.74
C VAL A 9 -46.61 1.96 7.84
N PHE A 10 -45.85 2.94 7.38
CA PHE A 10 -44.45 3.17 7.73
C PHE A 10 -44.38 3.58 9.20
N ALA A 11 -43.68 2.82 10.05
CA ALA A 11 -43.15 3.34 11.31
C ALA A 11 -42.05 2.44 11.90
N LEU A 12 -40.84 3.02 11.87
CA LEU A 12 -39.79 2.95 12.90
C LEU A 12 -39.32 1.56 13.37
N LEU A 13 -38.29 1.05 12.70
CA LEU A 13 -37.34 0.15 13.33
C LEU A 13 -36.13 0.96 13.87
N LEU A 14 -36.11 1.06 15.20
CA LEU A 14 -35.00 1.31 16.13
C LEU A 14 -33.59 1.39 15.51
N ILE A 15 -33.05 2.61 15.42
CA ILE A 15 -31.61 2.85 15.42
C ILE A 15 -31.16 2.77 16.87
N ALA A 16 -30.74 1.60 17.28
CA ALA A 16 -29.93 1.42 18.47
C ALA A 16 -28.77 0.50 18.10
N LEU A 17 -27.57 0.94 18.50
CA LEU A 17 -26.32 0.20 18.76
C LEU A 17 -25.10 0.77 18.02
N CYS A 18 -24.07 0.99 18.84
CA CYS A 18 -22.67 1.26 18.52
C CYS A 18 -22.27 2.69 18.15
N ALA A 19 -22.45 3.62 19.09
CA ALA A 19 -21.42 4.62 19.34
C ALA A 19 -20.27 3.92 20.10
N CYS A 20 -19.27 3.42 19.37
CA CYS A 20 -17.96 3.20 19.96
C CYS A 20 -17.27 4.56 20.00
N GLU A 21 -17.05 5.08 21.21
CA GLU A 21 -16.07 6.14 21.44
C GLU A 21 -14.75 5.73 20.78
N GLU A 22 -14.35 6.46 19.74
CA GLU A 22 -12.98 6.43 19.23
C GLU A 22 -12.08 7.06 20.30
N GLN A 23 -11.56 6.23 21.19
CA GLN A 23 -10.37 6.62 21.95
C GLN A 23 -9.22 6.76 20.95
N PRO A 24 -8.56 7.93 20.86
CA PRO A 24 -7.33 8.03 20.11
C PRO A 24 -6.30 7.12 20.79
N ILE A 25 -5.95 6.02 20.13
CA ILE A 25 -4.84 5.18 20.52
C ILE A 25 -3.59 6.05 20.39
N SER A 26 -3.16 6.60 21.52
CA SER A 26 -1.82 7.15 21.68
C SER A 26 -0.84 5.99 21.51
N ILE A 27 -0.20 5.92 20.34
CA ILE A 27 0.95 5.05 20.13
C ILE A 27 2.03 5.57 21.08
N GLN A 28 2.24 4.86 22.20
CA GLN A 28 3.49 4.98 22.93
C GLN A 28 4.59 4.53 21.99
N GLU A 29 5.40 5.48 21.51
CA GLU A 29 6.57 5.21 20.68
C GLU A 29 7.47 4.20 21.41
N PRO A 30 7.62 2.97 20.88
CA PRO A 30 8.69 2.11 21.33
C PRO A 30 10.00 2.81 20.99
N LYS A 31 10.94 2.75 21.92
CA LYS A 31 12.28 3.36 21.87
C LYS A 31 13.18 2.66 20.84
N ALA A 32 12.68 2.35 19.64
CA ALA A 32 13.48 1.85 18.55
C ALA A 32 14.25 3.03 17.95
N LYS A 33 15.57 2.88 17.78
CA LYS A 33 16.41 3.81 17.01
C LYS A 33 16.06 3.72 15.52
N GLY A 34 14.89 4.24 15.13
CA GLY A 34 14.51 4.45 13.74
C GLY A 34 14.91 5.86 13.30
N ALA A 35 15.73 5.97 12.25
CA ALA A 35 15.88 7.25 11.57
C ALA A 35 14.58 7.54 10.81
N ARG A 36 13.84 8.55 11.26
CA ARG A 36 12.61 9.03 10.59
C ARG A 36 13.01 10.13 9.62
N GLU A 37 12.88 9.85 8.33
CA GLU A 37 13.09 10.84 7.29
C GLU A 37 11.76 11.04 6.55
N ALA A 38 11.19 12.23 6.68
CA ALA A 38 10.09 12.66 5.83
C ALA A 38 10.72 13.22 4.56
N THR A 39 10.89 12.39 3.53
CA THR A 39 11.34 12.87 2.22
C THR A 39 10.12 13.31 1.41
N PRO A 40 10.01 14.60 1.02
CA PRO A 40 9.14 14.97 -0.08
C PRO A 40 9.57 14.19 -1.33
N LEU A 41 8.61 13.84 -2.18
CA LEU A 41 8.80 13.07 -3.41
C LEU A 41 10.10 13.41 -4.16
N ALA A 42 10.78 12.38 -4.68
CA ALA A 42 11.71 12.56 -5.79
C ALA A 42 10.89 12.91 -7.04
N LEU A 43 10.56 14.19 -7.18
CA LEU A 43 10.11 14.84 -8.39
C LEU A 43 10.87 16.16 -8.47
N ASP A 44 12.08 16.11 -9.04
CA ASP A 44 12.78 17.33 -9.42
C ASP A 44 12.30 17.79 -10.81
N ASP A 45 12.26 19.11 -10.93
CA ASP A 45 12.10 19.95 -12.12
C ASP A 45 10.69 20.19 -12.68
N GLU A 46 9.79 20.75 -11.85
CA GLU A 46 8.89 21.81 -12.35
C GLU A 46 8.44 22.74 -11.22
N LYS A 47 8.74 24.04 -11.37
CA LYS A 47 8.27 25.11 -10.49
C LYS A 47 6.74 25.03 -10.37
N ASP A 48 6.25 25.11 -9.14
CA ASP A 48 4.86 25.44 -8.77
C ASP A 48 3.82 24.29 -8.70
N LEU A 49 4.21 23.11 -8.22
CA LEU A 49 3.28 21.99 -7.97
C LEU A 49 2.62 22.07 -6.57
N THR A 50 1.82 23.09 -6.31
CA THR A 50 0.96 23.12 -5.10
C THR A 50 -0.34 22.34 -5.29
N ASN A 51 -0.72 22.02 -6.53
CA ASN A 51 -1.97 21.32 -6.87
C ASN A 51 -1.65 20.00 -7.59
N GLY A 52 -1.84 18.88 -6.89
CA GLY A 52 -1.87 17.54 -7.47
C GLY A 52 -3.21 17.22 -8.15
N PRO A 53 -3.50 15.94 -8.41
CA PRO A 53 -4.69 15.50 -9.12
C PRO A 53 -5.98 16.06 -8.50
N GLY A 54 -6.88 16.57 -9.34
CA GLY A 54 -8.16 17.14 -8.88
C GLY A 54 -8.01 18.38 -7.99
N GLY A 55 -6.86 19.06 -8.01
CA GLY A 55 -6.57 20.22 -7.15
C GLY A 55 -6.26 19.85 -5.69
N GLN A 56 -6.07 18.57 -5.38
CA GLN A 56 -5.67 18.08 -4.06
C GLN A 56 -4.15 17.95 -3.97
N PRO A 57 -3.54 17.91 -2.77
CA PRO A 57 -2.13 17.63 -2.65
C PRO A 57 -1.74 16.26 -3.23
N TYR A 58 -0.45 16.05 -3.42
CA TYR A 58 0.07 14.71 -3.70
C TYR A 58 0.03 13.84 -2.43
N PRO A 59 0.10 12.49 -2.56
CA PRO A 59 0.20 11.60 -1.41
C PRO A 59 1.45 11.89 -0.58
N THR A 60 1.31 11.80 0.74
CA THR A 60 2.43 11.93 1.67
C THR A 60 3.09 10.56 1.87
N ILE A 61 4.42 10.51 1.83
CA ILE A 61 5.19 9.27 2.09
C ILE A 61 6.12 9.52 3.27
N THR A 62 5.91 8.80 4.38
CA THR A 62 6.85 8.79 5.51
C THR A 62 7.72 7.54 5.43
N LYS A 63 9.04 7.72 5.49
CA LYS A 63 10.01 6.62 5.44
C LYS A 63 10.63 6.38 6.80
N GLN A 64 10.79 5.11 7.16
CA GLN A 64 11.58 4.72 8.33
C GLN A 64 12.43 3.50 7.98
N THR A 65 13.52 3.33 8.71
CA THR A 65 14.35 2.13 8.63
C THR A 65 14.51 1.57 10.03
N PHE A 66 14.28 0.27 10.17
CA PHE A 66 14.47 -0.48 11.40
C PHE A 66 15.61 -1.47 11.23
N ILE A 67 16.58 -1.42 12.15
CA ILE A 67 17.67 -2.38 12.24
C ILE A 67 17.46 -3.14 13.56
N PRO A 68 17.35 -4.47 13.53
CA PRO A 68 17.25 -5.27 14.75
C PRO A 68 18.38 -5.00 15.74
N GLU A 69 18.05 -4.92 17.02
CA GLU A 69 19.04 -4.80 18.09
C GLU A 69 19.79 -6.13 18.34
N ASP A 70 19.12 -7.27 18.13
CA ASP A 70 19.78 -8.57 18.22
C ASP A 70 20.71 -8.79 17.02
N SER A 71 22.00 -8.89 17.31
CA SER A 71 23.06 -9.20 16.35
C SER A 71 22.78 -10.44 15.47
N LYS A 72 22.00 -11.41 15.97
CA LYS A 72 21.60 -12.59 15.19
C LYS A 72 20.68 -12.27 14.03
N HIS A 73 19.99 -11.12 14.06
CA HIS A 73 19.04 -10.68 13.04
C HIS A 73 19.45 -9.37 12.36
N ALA A 74 20.40 -8.64 12.94
CA ALA A 74 20.92 -7.37 12.44
C ALA A 74 21.63 -7.43 11.08
N PHE A 75 21.80 -8.63 10.49
CA PHE A 75 22.25 -8.80 9.10
C PHE A 75 21.17 -8.41 8.07
N LEU A 76 19.91 -8.28 8.50
CA LEU A 76 18.82 -7.67 7.75
C LEU A 76 18.38 -6.36 8.42
N LYS A 77 17.79 -5.48 7.63
CA LYS A 77 17.03 -4.31 8.09
C LYS A 77 15.69 -4.26 7.37
N THR A 78 14.71 -3.60 7.97
CA THR A 78 13.41 -3.37 7.34
C THR A 78 13.31 -1.92 6.90
N LEU A 79 13.07 -1.71 5.61
CA LEU A 79 12.65 -0.43 5.07
C LEU A 79 11.13 -0.35 5.17
N THR A 80 10.61 0.76 5.68
CA THR A 80 9.17 0.96 5.81
C THR A 80 8.72 2.28 5.19
N TRP A 81 7.55 2.24 4.59
CA TRP A 81 6.90 3.38 3.97
C TRP A 81 5.44 3.42 4.39
N ARG A 82 5.02 4.55 4.93
CA ARG A 82 3.61 4.85 5.17
C ARG A 82 3.15 5.87 4.14
N ILE A 83 2.18 5.49 3.32
CA ILE A 83 1.68 6.27 2.20
C ILE A 83 0.25 6.69 2.51
N GLU A 84 0.01 8.01 2.49
CA GLU A 84 -1.28 8.61 2.81
C GLU A 84 -1.77 9.42 1.61
N TRP A 85 -2.87 8.99 1.00
CA TRP A 85 -3.50 9.72 -0.10
C TRP A 85 -4.54 10.70 0.47
N PRO A 86 -4.63 11.93 -0.07
CA PRO A 86 -5.75 12.79 0.24
C PRO A 86 -7.05 12.22 -0.35
N ILE A 87 -8.18 12.77 0.10
CA ILE A 87 -9.48 12.45 -0.47
C ILE A 87 -9.60 13.23 -1.78
N TYR A 88 -9.47 12.52 -2.90
CA TYR A 88 -9.69 13.09 -4.22
C TYR A 88 -11.19 13.27 -4.51
N PRO A 89 -11.60 14.36 -5.15
CA PRO A 89 -12.94 14.49 -5.71
C PRO A 89 -13.28 13.33 -6.65
N ALA A 90 -14.55 12.91 -6.70
CA ALA A 90 -15.00 11.83 -7.56
C ALA A 90 -14.75 12.07 -9.08
N SER A 91 -14.57 13.34 -9.48
CA SER A 91 -14.23 13.74 -10.85
C SER A 91 -12.73 13.69 -11.16
N THR A 92 -11.89 13.32 -10.19
CA THR A 92 -10.44 13.25 -10.38
C THR A 92 -10.13 12.11 -11.33
N ASP A 93 -9.38 12.41 -12.39
CA ASP A 93 -8.88 11.42 -13.33
C ASP A 93 -8.02 10.37 -12.61
N PRO A 94 -8.45 9.08 -12.59
CA PRO A 94 -7.71 8.02 -11.92
C PRO A 94 -6.29 7.84 -12.45
N ASN A 95 -6.03 8.14 -13.72
CA ASN A 95 -4.71 7.98 -14.33
C ASN A 95 -3.69 9.00 -13.84
N LYS A 96 -4.17 10.10 -13.25
CA LYS A 96 -3.34 11.15 -12.65
C LYS A 96 -3.01 10.87 -11.20
N ILE A 97 -3.76 10.01 -10.51
CA ILE A 97 -3.51 9.65 -9.11
C ILE A 97 -2.23 8.80 -9.04
N PRO A 98 -1.21 9.22 -8.25
CA PRO A 98 -0.03 8.39 -8.04
C PRO A 98 -0.43 7.08 -7.35
N THR A 99 -0.13 5.95 -7.98
CA THR A 99 -0.62 4.64 -7.54
C THR A 99 0.41 3.53 -7.73
N VAL A 100 1.32 3.70 -8.68
CA VAL A 100 2.35 2.72 -9.02
C VAL A 100 3.60 3.00 -8.19
N TYR A 101 3.98 2.01 -7.39
CA TYR A 101 5.00 2.10 -6.37
C TYR A 101 6.31 1.42 -6.79
N THR A 102 7.43 2.03 -6.41
CA THR A 102 8.79 1.54 -6.66
C THR A 102 9.52 1.33 -5.35
N LEU A 103 9.84 0.07 -5.01
CA LEU A 103 10.47 -0.28 -3.73
C LEU A 103 11.91 0.22 -3.58
N SER A 104 12.64 0.37 -4.69
CA SER A 104 14.07 0.75 -4.65
C SER A 104 14.32 2.14 -4.08
N ASN A 105 13.36 3.06 -4.24
CA ASN A 105 13.46 4.44 -3.78
C ASN A 105 12.21 4.91 -3.00
N GLY A 106 11.17 4.08 -2.91
CA GLY A 106 9.89 4.41 -2.32
C GLY A 106 9.10 5.46 -3.10
N ALA A 107 9.34 5.60 -4.40
CA ALA A 107 8.59 6.55 -5.24
C ALA A 107 7.20 6.02 -5.57
N LEU A 108 6.25 6.94 -5.68
CA LEU A 108 4.88 6.68 -6.09
C LEU A 108 4.58 7.53 -7.33
N THR A 109 4.08 6.88 -8.39
CA THR A 109 3.93 7.48 -9.72
C THR A 109 2.55 7.20 -10.29
N SER A 110 2.05 8.10 -11.14
CA SER A 110 0.76 7.96 -11.81
C SER A 110 0.93 7.23 -13.15
N PHE A 111 -0.17 6.69 -13.69
CA PHE A 111 -0.14 6.06 -15.01
C PHE A 111 0.21 7.06 -16.11
N ASP A 112 -0.33 8.28 -16.06
CA ASP A 112 0.00 9.36 -17.00
C ASP A 112 1.49 9.71 -16.99
N PHE A 113 2.11 9.76 -15.81
CA PHE A 113 3.55 10.02 -15.70
C PHE A 113 4.36 8.88 -16.31
N LEU A 114 4.03 7.63 -15.98
CA LEU A 114 4.79 6.47 -16.48
C LEU A 114 4.68 6.30 -18.00
N ASN A 115 3.49 6.56 -18.57
CA ASN A 115 3.25 6.48 -20.02
C ASN A 115 3.86 7.65 -20.81
N SER A 116 4.21 8.76 -20.16
CA SER A 116 4.87 9.92 -20.81
C SER A 116 6.40 9.89 -20.69
N ARG A 117 6.96 8.89 -20.02
CA ARG A 117 8.40 8.71 -19.83
C ARG A 117 8.91 7.51 -20.64
N PRO A 118 10.23 7.40 -20.90
CA PRO A 118 10.79 6.23 -21.54
C PRO A 118 10.41 4.94 -20.79
N ALA A 119 10.26 3.83 -21.52
CA ALA A 119 9.87 2.53 -20.97
C ALA A 119 10.75 2.06 -19.80
N SER A 120 12.04 2.41 -19.83
CA SER A 120 13.00 2.13 -18.75
C SER A 120 12.63 2.72 -17.39
N THR A 121 11.79 3.76 -17.34
CA THR A 121 11.21 4.29 -16.10
C THR A 121 10.13 3.35 -15.58
N THR A 122 9.23 2.90 -16.46
CA THR A 122 8.17 1.93 -16.09
C THR A 122 8.76 0.61 -15.62
N TYR A 123 9.85 0.14 -16.23
CA TYR A 123 10.48 -1.14 -15.86
C TYR A 123 11.04 -1.21 -14.43
N LYS A 124 11.24 -0.06 -13.80
CA LYS A 124 11.71 0.03 -12.40
C LYS A 124 10.59 -0.13 -11.38
N THR A 125 9.33 -0.09 -11.81
CA THR A 125 8.16 -0.15 -10.92
C THR A 125 7.87 -1.58 -10.47
N ASN A 126 7.24 -1.74 -9.31
CA ASN A 126 6.97 -3.04 -8.70
C ASN A 126 5.48 -3.38 -8.71
N PHE A 127 4.64 -2.51 -8.15
CA PHE A 127 3.20 -2.79 -8.04
C PHE A 127 2.35 -1.53 -7.85
N ASN A 128 1.06 -1.68 -8.14
CA ASN A 128 0.00 -0.72 -7.86
C ASN A 128 -0.53 -0.87 -6.44
N LEU A 129 -0.81 0.25 -5.78
CA LEU A 129 -1.32 0.30 -4.40
C LEU A 129 -2.68 0.99 -4.24
N TYR A 130 -3.20 1.70 -5.24
CA TYR A 130 -4.41 2.53 -5.08
C TYR A 130 -5.50 2.23 -6.11
N HIS A 131 -5.13 1.98 -7.37
CA HIS A 131 -6.09 1.78 -8.46
C HIS A 131 -7.05 0.61 -8.15
N ASN A 132 -8.35 0.84 -8.32
CA ASN A 132 -9.44 -0.13 -8.11
C ASN A 132 -9.47 -0.85 -6.75
N ALA A 133 -8.82 -0.30 -5.72
CA ALA A 133 -8.64 -0.99 -4.44
C ALA A 133 -8.01 -2.38 -4.59
N LYS A 134 -7.04 -2.52 -5.49
CA LYS A 134 -6.29 -3.77 -5.73
C LYS A 134 -4.80 -3.56 -5.54
N ILE A 135 -4.13 -4.60 -5.07
CA ILE A 135 -2.68 -4.73 -5.18
C ILE A 135 -2.39 -5.56 -6.42
N GLU A 136 -1.68 -4.97 -7.38
CA GLU A 136 -1.44 -5.59 -8.69
C GLU A 136 0.01 -5.39 -9.09
N MET A 137 0.62 -6.41 -9.69
CA MET A 137 1.97 -6.28 -10.26
C MET A 137 1.98 -5.20 -11.33
N SER A 138 3.01 -4.35 -11.34
CA SER A 138 3.17 -3.37 -12.42
C SER A 138 3.25 -4.06 -13.78
N LYS A 139 3.84 -5.25 -13.84
CA LYS A 139 3.98 -6.06 -15.06
C LYS A 139 2.63 -6.55 -15.65
N THR A 140 1.56 -6.59 -14.86
CA THR A 140 0.22 -7.05 -15.32
C THR A 140 -0.74 -5.91 -15.65
N LEU A 141 -0.35 -4.66 -15.43
CA LEU A 141 -1.18 -3.46 -15.69
C LEU A 141 -1.10 -3.01 -17.15
N TRP A 142 -1.21 -3.94 -18.09
CA TRP A 142 -1.06 -3.64 -19.52
C TRP A 142 -2.23 -2.85 -20.11
N THR A 143 -3.36 -2.80 -19.40
CA THR A 143 -4.50 -1.93 -19.73
C THR A 143 -4.25 -0.47 -19.34
N GLU A 144 -3.47 -0.21 -18.28
CA GLU A 144 -3.19 1.14 -17.76
C GLU A 144 -1.78 1.66 -18.15
N LEU A 145 -0.81 0.75 -18.28
CA LEU A 145 0.60 1.04 -18.54
C LEU A 145 1.04 0.45 -19.88
N THR A 146 1.15 1.32 -20.89
CA THR A 146 1.48 0.95 -22.27
C THR A 146 2.82 0.20 -22.37
N HIS A 147 3.79 0.59 -21.55
CA HIS A 147 5.14 0.00 -21.58
C HIS A 147 5.24 -1.40 -20.97
N THR A 148 4.20 -1.89 -20.27
CA THR A 148 4.22 -3.22 -19.63
C THR A 148 3.89 -4.34 -20.62
N VAL A 149 3.14 -4.04 -21.68
CA VAL A 149 2.86 -4.96 -22.80
C VAL A 149 4.18 -5.43 -23.42
N GLY A 150 4.42 -6.74 -23.42
CA GLY A 150 5.63 -7.31 -24.05
C GLY A 150 6.94 -6.97 -23.34
N SER A 151 6.89 -6.48 -22.09
CA SER A 151 8.08 -6.12 -21.30
C SER A 151 9.02 -7.30 -20.96
N GLY A 152 8.58 -8.55 -21.20
CA GLY A 152 9.40 -9.75 -20.98
C GLY A 152 9.98 -9.79 -19.57
N ASP A 153 11.28 -10.07 -19.45
CA ASP A 153 11.97 -10.15 -18.16
C ASP A 153 12.57 -8.82 -17.68
N GLN A 154 12.23 -7.69 -18.33
CA GLN A 154 12.74 -6.38 -17.94
C GLN A 154 12.08 -5.84 -16.65
N MET A 155 10.92 -6.39 -16.27
CA MET A 155 10.18 -6.01 -15.07
C MET A 155 10.27 -7.10 -14.01
N GLU A 156 10.50 -6.68 -12.78
CA GLU A 156 10.41 -7.54 -11.60
C GLU A 156 8.98 -8.08 -11.44
N ALA A 157 8.83 -9.40 -11.35
CA ALA A 157 7.57 -10.00 -10.93
C ALA A 157 7.45 -9.93 -9.41
N VAL A 158 6.29 -9.48 -8.92
CA VAL A 158 6.01 -9.40 -7.48
C VAL A 158 4.79 -10.23 -7.16
N TRP A 159 4.98 -11.29 -6.38
CA TRP A 159 3.88 -12.16 -6.00
C TRP A 159 3.29 -11.70 -4.68
N PHE A 160 1.99 -11.84 -4.52
CA PHE A 160 1.26 -11.44 -3.32
C PHE A 160 0.55 -12.65 -2.72
N ASN A 161 0.45 -12.67 -1.40
CA ASN A 161 -0.40 -13.60 -0.66
C ASN A 161 -1.15 -12.83 0.43
N GLN A 162 -2.48 -12.87 0.39
CA GLN A 162 -3.31 -12.32 1.45
C GLN A 162 -3.31 -13.27 2.65
N VAL A 163 -2.96 -12.74 3.82
CA VAL A 163 -2.93 -13.55 5.04
C VAL A 163 -4.03 -13.14 6.01
N GLN A 164 -4.67 -14.16 6.59
CA GLN A 164 -5.59 -13.98 7.70
C GLN A 164 -4.88 -14.38 8.99
N LEU A 165 -4.32 -13.37 9.68
CA LEU A 165 -3.66 -13.56 10.96
C LEU A 165 -4.58 -13.12 12.11
N LYS A 166 -4.51 -13.83 13.24
CA LYS A 166 -5.23 -13.44 14.46
C LYS A 166 -4.71 -12.12 15.05
N ASN A 167 -3.43 -11.82 14.85
CA ASN A 167 -2.79 -10.60 15.35
C ASN A 167 -1.76 -10.06 14.34
N PRO A 168 -2.23 -9.48 13.21
CA PRO A 168 -1.36 -9.06 12.12
C PRO A 168 -0.43 -7.91 12.53
N VAL A 169 -0.87 -7.03 13.44
CA VAL A 169 -0.11 -5.85 13.87
C VAL A 169 1.12 -6.24 14.68
N ASN A 170 0.98 -7.15 15.65
CA ASN A 170 2.13 -7.56 16.47
C ASN A 170 3.16 -8.32 15.63
N LEU A 171 2.71 -9.18 14.72
CA LEU A 171 3.61 -9.89 13.82
C LEU A 171 4.33 -8.94 12.87
N LEU A 172 3.64 -7.95 12.32
CA LEU A 172 4.27 -6.92 11.49
C LEU A 172 5.29 -6.11 12.27
N MET A 173 4.99 -5.77 13.53
CA MET A 173 5.92 -5.05 14.39
C MET A 173 7.16 -5.89 14.66
N GLU A 174 7.01 -7.15 15.11
CA GLU A 174 8.13 -8.07 15.33
C GLU A 174 8.95 -8.26 14.04
N ALA A 175 8.29 -8.51 12.90
CA ALA A 175 8.96 -8.65 11.62
C ALA A 175 9.71 -7.37 11.21
N ALA A 176 9.10 -6.21 11.41
CA ALA A 176 9.71 -4.94 11.02
C ALA A 176 10.91 -4.57 11.91
N THR A 177 10.78 -4.70 13.24
CA THR A 177 11.74 -4.13 14.19
C THR A 177 12.76 -5.12 14.74
N GLU A 178 12.40 -6.40 14.84
CA GLU A 178 13.22 -7.39 15.55
C GLU A 178 13.69 -8.52 14.64
N ARG A 179 12.82 -9.03 13.76
CA ARG A 179 13.08 -10.25 12.98
C ARG A 179 12.61 -10.12 11.53
N PRO A 180 13.31 -9.35 10.67
CA PRO A 180 12.93 -9.16 9.26
C PRO A 180 12.78 -10.46 8.46
N ILE A 181 13.44 -11.54 8.89
CA ILE A 181 13.31 -12.87 8.29
C ILE A 181 11.89 -13.47 8.39
N LEU A 182 11.04 -12.94 9.27
CA LEU A 182 9.66 -13.40 9.39
C LEU A 182 8.83 -13.12 8.12
N PHE A 183 9.14 -12.08 7.34
CA PHE A 183 8.47 -11.87 6.06
C PHE A 183 8.62 -13.06 5.10
N GLU A 184 9.78 -13.72 5.12
CA GLU A 184 10.01 -14.96 4.37
C GLU A 184 9.33 -16.16 5.02
N SER A 185 9.39 -16.25 6.36
CA SER A 185 8.85 -17.42 7.09
C SER A 185 7.34 -17.55 6.98
N TYR A 186 6.62 -16.42 6.85
CA TYR A 186 5.16 -16.38 6.71
C TYR A 186 4.70 -16.25 5.24
N TRP A 187 5.62 -16.29 4.28
CA TRP A 187 5.27 -16.40 2.86
C TRP A 187 4.79 -17.83 2.57
N GLU A 188 3.47 -18.00 2.47
CA GLU A 188 2.86 -19.24 1.98
C GLU A 188 2.61 -19.13 0.46
N SER A 189 2.62 -20.26 -0.26
CA SER A 189 2.66 -20.26 -1.73
C SER A 189 1.49 -19.54 -2.40
N ASP A 190 1.75 -19.19 -3.65
CA ASP A 190 0.97 -18.34 -4.54
C ASP A 190 -0.56 -18.51 -4.47
N SER A 191 -1.27 -17.41 -4.25
CA SER A 191 -2.70 -17.31 -4.56
C SER A 191 -2.87 -16.78 -5.99
N ASP A 192 -3.62 -17.49 -6.84
CA ASP A 192 -3.80 -17.14 -8.25
C ASP A 192 -4.70 -15.91 -8.51
N GLU A 193 -5.41 -15.40 -7.49
CA GLU A 193 -6.31 -14.26 -7.65
C GLU A 193 -5.74 -12.98 -7.03
N LEU A 194 -5.68 -11.92 -7.84
CA LEU A 194 -5.28 -10.58 -7.41
C LEU A 194 -6.35 -10.00 -6.46
N PRO A 195 -6.03 -9.79 -5.17
CA PRO A 195 -7.04 -9.46 -4.18
C PRO A 195 -7.46 -8.01 -4.29
N VAL A 196 -8.78 -7.79 -4.38
CA VAL A 196 -9.39 -6.53 -3.95
C VAL A 196 -9.19 -6.46 -2.45
N TYR A 197 -8.65 -5.34 -1.96
CA TYR A 197 -8.33 -5.18 -0.55
C TYR A 197 -9.34 -4.29 0.18
N GLN A 198 -9.44 -4.53 1.48
CA GLN A 198 -10.22 -3.75 2.43
C GLN A 198 -9.36 -3.33 3.63
N GLN A 199 -9.89 -2.42 4.45
CA GLN A 199 -9.21 -1.99 5.66
C GLN A 199 -8.93 -3.18 6.60
N GLY A 200 -7.70 -3.24 7.12
CA GLY A 200 -7.24 -4.30 8.00
C GLY A 200 -6.55 -5.46 7.30
N ASP A 201 -6.65 -5.54 5.96
CA ASP A 201 -5.97 -6.58 5.20
C ASP A 201 -4.45 -6.46 5.29
N LEU A 202 -3.81 -7.63 5.26
CA LEU A 202 -2.37 -7.82 5.23
C LEU A 202 -2.01 -8.75 4.09
N PHE A 203 -1.04 -8.33 3.28
CA PHE A 203 -0.48 -9.10 2.19
C PHE A 203 1.00 -9.28 2.44
N PHE A 204 1.51 -10.50 2.43
CA PHE A 204 2.94 -10.69 2.19
C PHE A 204 3.21 -10.56 0.69
N PHE A 205 4.44 -10.19 0.35
CA PHE A 205 4.89 -10.19 -1.03
C PHE A 205 6.29 -10.73 -1.18
N LYS A 206 6.57 -11.30 -2.37
CA LYS A 206 7.89 -11.79 -2.79
C LYS A 206 8.32 -11.12 -4.08
N LEU A 207 9.52 -10.53 -4.07
CA LEU A 207 10.23 -10.12 -5.28
C LEU A 207 10.89 -11.36 -5.91
N TRP A 208 10.40 -11.76 -7.08
CA TRP A 208 10.78 -13.02 -7.71
C TRP A 208 12.27 -13.12 -8.02
N ASN A 209 12.84 -12.14 -8.72
CA ASN A 209 14.24 -12.18 -9.15
C ASN A 209 15.20 -11.86 -8.01
N GLN A 210 14.78 -11.03 -7.05
CA GLN A 210 15.65 -10.62 -5.94
C GLN A 210 15.60 -11.56 -4.74
N HIS A 211 14.63 -12.48 -4.69
CA HIS A 211 14.35 -13.33 -3.53
C HIS A 211 14.25 -12.53 -2.23
N ARG A 212 13.51 -11.41 -2.28
CA ARG A 212 13.24 -10.55 -1.10
C ARG A 212 11.78 -10.59 -0.74
N TYR A 213 11.51 -10.42 0.54
CA TYR A 213 10.18 -10.55 1.11
C TYR A 213 9.80 -9.29 1.86
N GLY A 214 8.50 -9.03 1.90
CA GLY A 214 7.94 -7.89 2.58
C GLY A 214 6.46 -8.06 2.85
N ALA A 215 5.83 -6.99 3.31
CA ALA A 215 4.40 -6.96 3.54
C ALA A 215 3.78 -5.63 3.15
N ILE A 216 2.48 -5.65 2.86
CA ILE A 216 1.62 -4.50 2.61
C ILE A 216 0.45 -4.60 3.58
N ARG A 217 0.20 -3.54 4.35
CA ARG A 217 -0.94 -3.44 5.26
C ARG A 217 -1.86 -2.32 4.82
N ILE A 218 -3.14 -2.62 4.71
CA ILE A 218 -4.18 -1.62 4.46
C ILE A 218 -4.65 -1.05 5.79
N VAL A 219 -4.18 0.15 6.13
CA VAL A 219 -4.47 0.79 7.43
C VAL A 219 -5.84 1.47 7.42
N SER A 220 -6.17 2.16 6.33
CA SER A 220 -7.46 2.84 6.16
C SER A 220 -7.84 2.93 4.69
N MET A 221 -9.15 2.92 4.40
CA MET A 221 -9.70 3.17 3.07
C MET A 221 -10.07 4.64 2.83
N THR A 222 -10.32 5.42 3.90
CA THR A 222 -10.74 6.83 3.82
C THR A 222 -10.23 7.65 5.03
N PRO A 223 -9.24 8.57 4.87
CA PRO A 223 -8.36 8.66 3.71
C PRO A 223 -7.60 7.35 3.51
N ARG A 224 -7.15 7.08 2.28
CA ARG A 224 -6.45 5.81 2.02
C ARG A 224 -5.05 5.86 2.63
N ILE A 225 -4.75 4.89 3.48
CA ILE A 225 -3.46 4.75 4.15
C ILE A 225 -2.96 3.33 3.99
N ILE A 226 -1.76 3.18 3.43
CA ILE A 226 -1.12 1.89 3.20
C ILE A 226 0.30 1.93 3.75
N GLU A 227 0.67 0.87 4.46
CA GLU A 227 2.02 0.66 4.96
C GLU A 227 2.70 -0.45 4.15
N VAL A 228 3.93 -0.20 3.71
CA VAL A 228 4.76 -1.15 2.96
C VAL A 228 6.02 -1.42 3.75
N TYR A 229 6.41 -2.70 3.84
CA TYR A 229 7.56 -3.18 4.58
C TYR A 229 8.42 -4.04 3.64
N LEU A 230 9.73 -3.86 3.66
CA LEU A 230 10.66 -4.68 2.87
C LEU A 230 11.89 -5.05 3.71
N ALA A 231 12.14 -6.35 3.87
CA ALA A 231 13.41 -6.82 4.40
C ALA A 231 14.51 -6.73 3.34
N VAL A 232 15.63 -6.12 3.70
CA VAL A 232 16.82 -6.00 2.85
C VAL A 232 18.09 -6.31 3.64
N PRO A 233 19.18 -6.74 2.97
CA PRO A 233 20.48 -6.86 3.62
C PRO A 233 20.91 -5.56 4.30
N ASN A 234 21.42 -5.69 5.53
CA ASN A 234 22.09 -4.61 6.24
C ASN A 234 23.59 -4.66 5.90
N LYS A 235 23.98 -3.92 4.87
CA LYS A 235 25.37 -3.75 4.42
C LYS A 235 25.91 -2.41 4.86
#